data_AF-A0A925T107-F1
#
_entry.id   AF-A0A925T107-F1
#
_cell.length_a   1.000
_cell.length_b   1.000
_cell.length_c   1.000
_cell.angle_alpha   90.00
_cell.angle_beta   90.00
_cell.angle_gamma   90.00
#
_symmetry.space_group_name_H-M   'P 1'
#
loop_
_entity.id
_entity.type
_entity.pdbx_description
1 polymer ?
#
loop_
_entity_poly.entity_id
_entity_poly.type
_entity_poly.pdbx_seq_one_letter_code
_entity_poly.pdbx_strand_id
1 'polypeptide(L)'
;MNARTIGGWIGASAVLSGLMWVLSGCSKSSDDVEPPNPDWILRSHVVFLAADGKTPRSLPKQPMRLWVPYVVGDIYGSPNAGEMMPVELQPDMSFTLNLNLKHLRLAKVLEATRFSQKWMEIEPKEARVARVLPFVVQKDGIQPLGIAEWLDTTSGDKLMLVYVDRPARIRGDIVYEGRSLTFAIDAKEAGFLWVRQPAQSGTYEPVPRPANLVLAVFPGE
;
A
#
# COMPACT_ATOMS: atom_id res chain seq x y z
N MET A 1 39.94 78.17 -20.60
CA MET A 1 40.50 78.29 -21.96
C MET A 1 40.02 77.11 -22.79
N ASN A 2 39.44 77.41 -23.96
CA ASN A 2 39.15 76.57 -25.13
C ASN A 2 38.21 75.36 -24.93
N ALA A 3 36.93 75.35 -25.36
CA ALA A 3 36.31 75.57 -26.69
C ALA A 3 36.25 74.33 -27.59
N ARG A 4 35.05 74.13 -28.18
CA ARG A 4 34.73 73.47 -29.48
C ARG A 4 34.77 71.93 -29.55
N THR A 5 33.97 71.20 -30.34
CA THR A 5 32.62 71.31 -30.95
C THR A 5 32.33 69.96 -31.66
N ILE A 6 31.04 69.59 -31.76
CA ILE A 6 30.33 68.95 -32.90
C ILE A 6 30.63 67.49 -33.35
N GLY A 7 29.53 66.75 -33.56
CA GLY A 7 29.38 65.60 -34.46
C GLY A 7 28.85 64.38 -33.71
N GLY A 8 27.55 64.09 -33.65
CA GLY A 8 26.67 63.80 -34.79
C GLY A 8 26.97 62.39 -35.30
N TRP A 9 26.02 61.46 -35.16
CA TRP A 9 25.56 60.55 -36.22
C TRP A 9 24.45 59.63 -35.69
N ILE A 10 23.37 59.61 -36.45
CA ILE A 10 22.15 58.83 -36.25
C ILE A 10 22.44 57.43 -36.81
N GLY A 11 22.29 56.40 -35.99
CA GLY A 11 22.36 55.00 -36.40
C GLY A 11 21.10 54.27 -35.97
N ALA A 12 20.14 54.18 -36.89
CA ALA A 12 18.96 53.35 -36.75
C ALA A 12 19.37 51.89 -36.47
N SER A 13 18.93 51.33 -35.34
CA SER A 13 18.96 49.88 -35.14
C SER A 13 17.53 49.37 -35.09
N ALA A 14 17.27 48.52 -36.06
CA ALA A 14 16.00 47.94 -36.40
C ALA A 14 15.42 47.09 -35.27
N VAL A 15 14.11 47.14 -35.21
CA VAL A 15 13.19 46.22 -34.53
C VAL A 15 13.57 44.78 -34.86
N LEU A 16 14.13 44.04 -33.89
CA LEU A 16 14.16 42.57 -33.90
C LEU A 16 13.05 42.06 -32.96
N SER A 17 11.82 42.33 -33.36
CA SER A 17 10.65 41.58 -32.88
C SER A 17 10.54 40.33 -33.74
N GLY A 18 10.83 39.16 -33.18
CA GLY A 18 10.58 37.92 -33.90
C GLY A 18 11.16 36.68 -33.23
N LEU A 19 10.28 35.72 -32.95
CA LEU A 19 10.57 34.32 -32.70
C LEU A 19 11.00 33.92 -31.26
N MET A 20 10.14 34.22 -30.28
CA MET A 20 9.94 33.30 -29.13
C MET A 20 8.52 32.74 -29.17
N TRP A 21 8.24 31.92 -30.18
CA TRP A 21 7.08 31.04 -30.21
C TRP A 21 7.60 29.62 -30.47
N VAL A 22 6.94 28.65 -29.84
CA VAL A 22 7.21 27.20 -29.90
C VAL A 22 8.20 26.68 -28.86
N LEU A 23 7.90 26.87 -27.58
CA LEU A 23 8.06 25.83 -26.56
C LEU A 23 6.86 25.81 -25.61
N SER A 24 5.65 26.01 -26.12
CA SER A 24 4.45 25.46 -25.48
C SER A 24 4.43 23.96 -25.77
N GLY A 25 5.37 23.25 -25.15
CA GLY A 25 5.35 21.80 -25.12
C GLY A 25 4.00 21.39 -24.59
N CYS A 26 3.24 20.67 -25.41
CA CYS A 26 2.06 19.92 -25.02
C CYS A 26 2.46 18.90 -23.94
N SER A 27 2.63 19.38 -22.71
CA SER A 27 2.33 18.60 -21.53
C SER A 27 0.82 18.37 -21.61
N LYS A 28 0.40 17.33 -22.34
CA LYS A 28 -0.86 16.68 -22.03
C LYS A 28 -0.74 16.33 -20.55
N SER A 29 -1.38 17.14 -19.70
CA SER A 29 -1.92 16.68 -18.44
C SER A 29 -2.43 15.27 -18.71
N SER A 30 -1.82 14.27 -18.11
CA SER A 30 -2.33 12.91 -18.22
C SER A 30 -3.64 12.90 -17.43
N ASP A 31 -4.72 13.32 -18.07
CA ASP A 31 -6.08 13.34 -17.55
C ASP A 31 -6.58 11.90 -17.24
N ASP A 32 -5.75 10.88 -17.51
CA ASP A 32 -5.96 9.47 -17.20
C ASP A 32 -5.53 9.06 -15.77
N VAL A 33 -5.12 9.99 -14.92
CA VAL A 33 -4.85 9.68 -13.50
C VAL A 33 -6.16 9.81 -12.74
N GLU A 34 -6.80 8.67 -12.46
CA GLU A 34 -7.96 8.62 -11.56
C GLU A 34 -7.67 9.42 -10.27
N PRO A 35 -8.65 10.22 -9.79
CA PRO A 35 -8.47 10.98 -8.57
C PRO A 35 -8.15 10.02 -7.42
N PRO A 36 -7.24 10.40 -6.50
CA PRO A 36 -6.85 9.52 -5.41
C PRO A 36 -8.07 9.16 -4.56
N ASN A 37 -8.27 7.87 -4.34
CA ASN A 37 -9.29 7.35 -3.45
C ASN A 37 -8.86 7.65 -1.99
N PRO A 38 -9.61 8.47 -1.23
CA PRO A 38 -9.25 8.79 0.16
C PRO A 38 -9.25 7.56 1.06
N ASP A 39 -10.03 6.51 0.72
CA ASP A 39 -10.06 5.28 1.50
C ASP A 39 -8.79 4.45 1.38
N TRP A 40 -7.98 4.74 0.37
CA TRP A 40 -6.70 4.10 0.13
C TRP A 40 -5.54 4.81 0.84
N ILE A 41 -5.84 5.83 1.65
CA ILE A 41 -4.89 6.46 2.57
C ILE A 41 -5.13 5.89 3.96
N LEU A 42 -4.23 5.03 4.41
CA LEU A 42 -4.27 4.42 5.73
C LEU A 42 -3.39 5.24 6.68
N ARG A 43 -4.01 5.74 7.75
CA ARG A 43 -3.32 6.38 8.88
C ARG A 43 -3.44 5.44 10.06
N SER A 44 -2.32 5.05 10.64
CA SER A 44 -2.29 4.03 11.69
C SER A 44 -1.03 4.20 12.56
N HIS A 45 -0.93 3.37 13.59
CA HIS A 45 0.22 3.30 14.49
C HIS A 45 0.68 1.85 14.63
N VAL A 46 1.99 1.68 14.80
CA VAL A 46 2.55 0.39 15.20
C VAL A 46 2.42 0.23 16.72
N VAL A 47 1.85 -0.88 17.17
CA VAL A 47 1.75 -1.25 18.59
C VAL A 47 2.37 -2.62 18.82
N PHE A 48 3.03 -2.81 19.95
CA PHE A 48 3.62 -4.10 20.33
C PHE A 48 2.73 -4.74 21.37
N LEU A 49 2.21 -5.92 21.07
CA LEU A 49 1.23 -6.63 21.91
C LEU A 49 1.74 -8.04 22.23
N ALA A 50 1.33 -8.57 23.37
CA ALA A 50 1.47 -9.99 23.69
C ALA A 50 0.57 -10.85 22.79
N ALA A 51 0.73 -12.17 22.85
CA ALA A 51 -0.02 -13.12 22.03
C ALA A 51 -1.54 -13.06 22.24
N ASP A 52 -2.00 -12.46 23.35
CA ASP A 52 -3.42 -12.27 23.68
C ASP A 52 -4.11 -11.15 22.89
N GLY A 53 -3.37 -10.37 22.08
CA GLY A 53 -3.96 -9.27 21.31
C GLY A 53 -4.26 -8.02 22.13
N LYS A 54 -3.91 -7.97 23.42
CA LYS A 54 -4.41 -6.95 24.36
C LYS A 54 -3.32 -6.36 25.23
N THR A 55 -2.43 -7.19 25.76
CA THR A 55 -1.43 -6.75 26.73
C THR A 55 -0.29 -6.03 26.01
N PRO A 56 -0.04 -4.73 26.30
CA PRO A 56 1.06 -4.01 25.67
C PRO A 56 2.41 -4.59 26.07
N ARG A 57 3.34 -4.57 25.12
CA ARG A 57 4.76 -4.89 25.33
C ARG A 57 5.62 -3.65 25.19
N SER A 58 6.77 -3.66 25.84
CA SER A 58 7.77 -2.61 25.70
C SER A 58 8.20 -2.47 24.23
N LEU A 59 8.29 -1.21 23.77
CA LEU A 59 8.83 -0.91 22.45
C LEU A 59 10.30 -1.37 22.37
N PRO A 60 10.73 -1.89 21.21
CA PRO A 60 12.15 -2.12 20.93
C PRO A 60 12.96 -0.84 21.11
N LYS A 61 14.17 -0.95 21.67
CA LYS A 61 15.07 0.20 21.88
C LYS A 61 15.77 0.62 20.58
N GLN A 62 15.87 -0.28 19.61
CA GLN A 62 16.53 -0.05 18.34
C GLN A 62 15.61 0.75 17.40
N PRO A 63 16.18 1.61 16.52
CA PRO A 63 15.42 2.22 15.44
C PRO A 63 14.77 1.16 14.55
N MET A 64 13.54 1.42 14.12
CA MET A 64 12.74 0.51 13.32
C MET A 64 12.39 1.13 11.97
N ARG A 65 12.02 0.28 11.02
CA ARG A 65 11.36 0.69 9.78
C ARG A 65 10.17 -0.22 9.48
N LEU A 66 9.17 0.34 8.81
CA LEU A 66 8.02 -0.40 8.33
C LEU A 66 8.25 -0.76 6.85
N TRP A 67 8.25 -2.06 6.58
CA TRP A 67 8.32 -2.63 5.24
C TRP A 67 6.99 -3.29 4.92
N VAL A 68 6.40 -2.99 3.78
CA VAL A 68 5.04 -3.45 3.47
C VAL A 68 5.02 -4.01 2.05
N PRO A 69 5.55 -5.20 1.77
CA PRO A 69 5.50 -5.78 0.43
C PRO A 69 4.12 -6.39 0.10
N TYR A 70 4.00 -6.90 -1.12
CA TYR A 70 2.82 -7.63 -1.59
C TYR A 70 3.12 -9.11 -1.80
N VAL A 71 2.11 -9.94 -1.55
CA VAL A 71 1.99 -11.29 -2.11
C VAL A 71 1.05 -11.19 -3.31
N VAL A 72 1.57 -11.25 -4.53
CA VAL A 72 0.82 -11.17 -5.78
C VAL A 72 0.39 -12.56 -6.23
N GLY A 73 -0.87 -12.68 -6.68
CA GLY A 73 -1.43 -13.92 -7.19
C GLY A 73 -1.79 -14.93 -6.12
N ASP A 74 -1.68 -14.55 -4.84
CA ASP A 74 -2.04 -15.38 -3.69
C ASP A 74 -2.46 -14.50 -2.50
N ILE A 75 -3.13 -15.09 -1.52
CA ILE A 75 -3.40 -14.49 -0.21
C ILE A 75 -2.57 -15.12 0.91
N TYR A 76 -1.72 -16.10 0.61
CA TYR A 76 -0.72 -16.68 1.51
C TYR A 76 0.65 -16.83 0.85
N GLY A 77 1.68 -17.01 1.67
CA GLY A 77 3.05 -17.21 1.21
C GLY A 77 3.96 -15.99 1.38
N SER A 78 5.16 -16.12 0.85
CA SER A 78 6.20 -15.10 0.91
C SER A 78 5.92 -13.97 -0.07
N PRO A 79 6.31 -12.73 0.26
CA PRO A 79 6.23 -11.64 -0.70
C PRO A 79 7.03 -11.95 -1.97
N ASN A 80 6.43 -11.70 -3.12
CA ASN A 80 7.00 -11.96 -4.44
C ASN A 80 7.00 -10.71 -5.33
N ALA A 81 6.44 -9.59 -4.85
CA ALA A 81 6.46 -8.33 -5.56
C ALA A 81 6.74 -7.15 -4.61
N GLY A 82 7.67 -6.31 -5.06
CA GLY A 82 7.91 -4.97 -4.55
C GLY A 82 8.81 -4.88 -3.31
N GLU A 83 9.82 -4.04 -3.39
CA GLU A 83 10.08 -3.09 -2.31
C GLU A 83 9.03 -1.97 -2.43
N MET A 84 8.07 -1.94 -1.50
CA MET A 84 7.38 -0.68 -1.26
C MET A 84 8.39 0.29 -0.65
N MET A 85 8.39 1.54 -1.14
CA MET A 85 9.19 2.61 -0.54
C MET A 85 9.06 2.52 0.99
N PRO A 86 10.17 2.62 1.73
CA PRO A 86 10.14 2.50 3.18
C PRO A 86 9.06 3.45 3.73
N VAL A 87 8.13 2.89 4.51
CA VAL A 87 7.14 3.71 5.19
C VAL A 87 7.84 4.28 6.42
N GLU A 88 7.99 5.59 6.43
CA GLU A 88 8.63 6.28 7.55
C GLU A 88 7.72 6.21 8.78
N LEU A 89 8.26 5.64 9.85
CA LEU A 89 7.64 5.67 11.17
C LEU A 89 7.99 6.99 11.83
N GLN A 90 6.99 7.69 12.32
CA GLN A 90 7.17 8.86 13.17
C GLN A 90 7.64 8.45 14.58
N PRO A 91 8.16 9.38 15.40
CA PRO A 91 8.63 9.07 16.76
C PRO A 91 7.55 8.45 17.67
N ASP A 92 6.27 8.76 17.43
CA ASP A 92 5.12 8.18 18.13
C ASP A 92 4.61 6.86 17.51
N MET A 93 5.43 6.26 16.64
CA MET A 93 5.13 5.04 15.88
C MET A 93 3.96 5.19 14.89
N SER A 94 3.48 6.41 14.64
CA SER A 94 2.48 6.68 13.62
C SER A 94 3.07 6.56 12.22
N PHE A 95 2.22 6.24 11.26
CA PHE A 95 2.58 6.25 9.84
C PHE A 95 1.37 6.53 8.94
N THR A 96 1.67 6.92 7.71
CA THR A 96 0.69 7.02 6.63
C THR A 96 1.11 6.12 5.46
N LEU A 97 0.26 5.17 5.11
CA LEU A 97 0.41 4.32 3.94
C LEU A 97 -0.57 4.78 2.86
N ASN A 98 -0.04 5.36 1.79
CA ASN A 98 -0.83 5.79 0.64
C ASN A 98 -0.80 4.71 -0.47
N LEU A 99 -1.91 3.98 -0.58
CA LEU A 99 -2.05 2.87 -1.53
C LEU A 99 -2.37 3.35 -2.95
N ASN A 100 -2.87 4.59 -3.14
CA ASN A 100 -3.17 5.16 -4.47
C ASN A 100 -1.94 5.17 -5.39
N LEU A 101 -0.80 5.62 -4.86
CA LEU A 101 0.45 5.70 -5.61
C LEU A 101 0.99 4.32 -6.01
N LYS A 102 0.53 3.26 -5.34
CA LYS A 102 1.05 1.91 -5.45
C LYS A 102 0.16 1.01 -6.28
N HIS A 103 -1.15 1.25 -6.31
CA HIS A 103 -2.10 0.59 -7.21
C HIS A 103 -1.62 0.61 -8.67
N LEU A 104 -1.12 1.74 -9.17
CA LEU A 104 -0.64 1.85 -10.56
C LEU A 104 0.59 0.96 -10.86
N ARG A 105 1.45 0.72 -9.86
CA ARG A 105 2.58 -0.22 -10.02
C ARG A 105 2.13 -1.65 -9.83
N LEU A 106 1.24 -1.89 -8.88
CA LEU A 106 0.64 -3.20 -8.62
C LEU A 106 -0.06 -3.71 -9.88
N ALA A 107 -0.86 -2.88 -10.54
CA ALA A 107 -1.54 -3.20 -11.79
C ALA A 107 -0.61 -3.70 -12.91
N LYS A 108 0.66 -3.28 -12.92
CA LYS A 108 1.67 -3.71 -13.91
C LYS A 108 2.27 -5.09 -13.62
N VAL A 109 2.26 -5.52 -12.36
CA VAL A 109 2.84 -6.80 -11.93
C VAL A 109 1.77 -7.85 -11.59
N LEU A 110 0.50 -7.43 -11.52
CA LEU A 110 -0.62 -8.33 -11.30
C LEU A 110 -0.86 -9.22 -12.52
N GLU A 111 -0.84 -10.52 -12.29
CA GLU A 111 -1.25 -11.55 -13.23
C GLU A 111 -2.59 -12.17 -12.79
N ALA A 112 -3.23 -12.90 -13.71
CA ALA A 112 -4.41 -13.70 -13.37
C ALA A 112 -4.09 -14.65 -12.21
N THR A 113 -4.89 -14.58 -11.16
CA THR A 113 -4.62 -15.27 -9.90
C THR A 113 -4.62 -16.78 -10.10
N ARG A 114 -3.58 -17.44 -9.60
CA ARG A 114 -3.48 -18.88 -9.50
C ARG A 114 -2.98 -19.20 -8.10
N PHE A 115 -3.92 -19.46 -7.19
CA PHE A 115 -3.56 -19.77 -5.82
C PHE A 115 -2.59 -20.96 -5.77
N SER A 116 -1.55 -20.84 -4.96
CA SER A 116 -0.66 -21.96 -4.63
C SER A 116 -1.41 -23.09 -3.92
N GLN A 117 -2.50 -22.72 -3.24
CA GLN A 117 -3.37 -23.61 -2.49
C GLN A 117 -4.44 -24.22 -3.39
N LYS A 118 -4.38 -25.54 -3.61
CA LYS A 118 -5.31 -26.27 -4.50
C LYS A 118 -6.78 -26.25 -4.04
N TRP A 119 -7.02 -25.97 -2.77
CA TRP A 119 -8.36 -25.90 -2.16
C TRP A 119 -8.96 -24.49 -2.23
N MET A 120 -8.25 -23.53 -2.84
CA MET A 120 -8.74 -22.18 -3.09
C MET A 120 -9.07 -21.97 -4.56
N GLU A 121 -10.12 -21.18 -4.80
CA GLU A 121 -10.54 -20.77 -6.12
C GLU A 121 -10.94 -19.30 -6.15
N ILE A 122 -10.86 -18.69 -7.33
CA ILE A 122 -11.30 -17.32 -7.57
C ILE A 122 -12.11 -17.27 -8.86
N GLU A 123 -13.21 -16.52 -8.80
CA GLU A 123 -14.07 -16.23 -9.93
C GLU A 123 -14.26 -14.72 -10.09
N PRO A 124 -14.14 -14.17 -11.30
CA PRO A 124 -13.76 -14.86 -12.53
C PRO A 124 -12.27 -15.27 -12.51
N LYS A 125 -11.88 -16.23 -13.36
CA LYS A 125 -10.51 -16.83 -13.32
C LYS A 125 -9.40 -15.83 -13.67
N GLU A 126 -9.75 -14.78 -14.39
CA GLU A 126 -8.87 -13.68 -14.77
C GLU A 126 -8.73 -12.60 -13.69
N ALA A 127 -9.48 -12.69 -12.59
CA ALA A 127 -9.33 -11.77 -11.47
C ALA A 127 -7.92 -11.87 -10.86
N ARG A 128 -7.39 -10.72 -10.45
CA ARG A 128 -6.02 -10.56 -9.98
C ARG A 128 -6.05 -10.08 -8.55
N VAL A 129 -5.27 -10.72 -7.69
CA VAL A 129 -5.24 -10.39 -6.27
C VAL A 129 -3.83 -10.08 -5.81
N ALA A 130 -3.76 -9.24 -4.78
CA ALA A 130 -2.54 -9.14 -3.99
C ALA A 130 -2.86 -8.90 -2.51
N ARG A 131 -2.19 -9.61 -1.62
CA ARG A 131 -2.25 -9.33 -0.18
C ARG A 131 -1.16 -8.34 0.21
N VAL A 132 -1.53 -7.33 1.00
CA VAL A 132 -0.59 -6.45 1.67
C VAL A 132 -0.05 -7.15 2.91
N LEU A 133 1.27 -7.35 2.99
CA LEU A 133 1.91 -8.09 4.08
C LEU A 133 2.92 -7.20 4.82
N PRO A 134 2.53 -6.49 5.88
CA PRO A 134 3.43 -5.62 6.63
C PRO A 134 4.48 -6.41 7.43
N PHE A 135 5.65 -5.83 7.60
CA PHE A 135 6.74 -6.26 8.46
C PHE A 135 7.28 -5.06 9.21
N VAL A 136 7.51 -5.22 10.51
CA VAL A 136 8.26 -4.26 11.32
C VAL A 136 9.64 -4.87 11.56
N VAL A 137 10.68 -4.23 11.03
CA VAL A 137 12.07 -4.71 11.10
C VAL A 137 12.93 -3.65 11.77
N GLN A 138 14.12 -4.04 12.23
CA GLN A 138 15.14 -3.06 12.62
C GLN A 138 15.53 -2.21 11.41
N LYS A 139 15.87 -0.94 11.62
CA LYS A 139 16.18 0.02 10.55
C LYS A 139 17.21 -0.52 9.56
N ASP A 140 18.28 -1.13 10.07
CA ASP A 140 19.38 -1.69 9.27
C ASP A 140 19.32 -3.22 9.15
N GLY A 141 18.22 -3.83 9.61
CA GLY A 141 18.01 -5.27 9.62
C GLY A 141 17.05 -5.77 8.54
N ILE A 142 17.02 -7.09 8.40
CA ILE A 142 16.06 -7.84 7.56
C ILE A 142 15.12 -8.72 8.37
N GLN A 143 15.45 -9.00 9.63
CA GLN A 143 14.66 -9.86 10.49
C GLN A 143 13.44 -9.09 11.04
N PRO A 144 12.22 -9.62 10.88
CA PRO A 144 11.05 -9.09 11.58
C PRO A 144 11.23 -9.10 13.09
N LEU A 145 10.78 -8.04 13.75
CA LEU A 145 10.74 -7.92 15.21
C LEU A 145 9.60 -8.73 15.84
N GLY A 146 8.75 -9.33 15.01
CA GLY A 146 7.59 -10.11 15.39
C GLY A 146 6.67 -10.37 14.20
N ILE A 147 5.48 -10.91 14.48
CA ILE A 147 4.42 -11.12 13.49
C ILE A 147 3.60 -9.84 13.44
N ALA A 148 3.60 -9.15 12.30
CA ALA A 148 2.86 -7.90 12.12
C ALA A 148 1.50 -8.16 11.45
N GLU A 149 0.41 -7.78 12.12
CA GLU A 149 -0.96 -7.96 11.62
C GLU A 149 -1.79 -6.70 11.82
N TRP A 150 -2.74 -6.47 10.92
CA TRP A 150 -3.74 -5.43 11.10
C TRP A 150 -4.74 -5.86 12.16
N LEU A 151 -5.02 -4.99 13.12
CA LEU A 151 -5.92 -5.26 14.24
C LEU A 151 -6.96 -4.14 14.35
N ASP A 152 -8.24 -4.51 14.35
CA ASP A 152 -9.30 -3.61 14.81
C ASP A 152 -9.30 -3.61 16.33
N THR A 153 -8.91 -2.50 16.96
CA THR A 153 -8.84 -2.42 18.43
C THR A 153 -10.22 -2.35 19.08
N THR A 154 -11.29 -2.15 18.29
CA THR A 154 -12.67 -2.12 18.77
C THR A 154 -13.20 -3.54 18.99
N SER A 155 -13.09 -4.40 17.98
CA SER A 155 -13.56 -5.79 18.05
C SER A 155 -12.50 -6.77 18.54
N GLY A 156 -11.22 -6.43 18.40
CA GLY A 156 -10.09 -7.33 18.60
C GLY A 156 -9.83 -8.24 17.41
N ASP A 157 -10.51 -8.03 16.28
CA ASP A 157 -10.35 -8.87 15.10
C ASP A 157 -9.02 -8.61 14.40
N LYS A 158 -8.35 -9.70 14.04
CA LYS A 158 -7.21 -9.68 13.11
C LYS A 158 -7.72 -9.54 11.69
N LEU A 159 -7.08 -8.70 10.91
CA LEU A 159 -7.51 -8.36 9.57
C LEU A 159 -6.40 -8.57 8.56
N MET A 160 -6.80 -8.86 7.33
CA MET A 160 -5.96 -8.90 6.15
C MET A 160 -6.43 -7.81 5.20
N LEU A 161 -5.48 -7.11 4.58
CA LEU A 161 -5.76 -6.15 3.52
C LEU A 161 -5.44 -6.81 2.18
N VAL A 162 -6.47 -7.00 1.36
CA VAL A 162 -6.37 -7.65 0.05
C VAL A 162 -6.76 -6.64 -1.02
N TYR A 163 -6.02 -6.60 -2.11
CA TYR A 163 -6.40 -5.90 -3.34
C TYR A 163 -7.01 -6.89 -4.32
N VAL A 164 -8.09 -6.51 -5.00
CA VAL A 164 -8.65 -7.23 -6.15
C VAL A 164 -8.84 -6.25 -7.30
N ASP A 165 -8.48 -6.64 -8.53
CA ASP A 165 -8.54 -5.75 -9.69
C ASP A 165 -9.94 -5.57 -10.31
N ARG A 166 -10.93 -6.32 -9.85
CA ARG A 166 -12.31 -6.35 -10.38
C ARG A 166 -13.26 -7.02 -9.39
N PRO A 167 -14.59 -6.97 -9.59
CA PRO A 167 -15.52 -7.78 -8.81
C PRO A 167 -15.14 -9.27 -8.90
N ALA A 168 -14.95 -9.91 -7.75
CA ALA A 168 -14.51 -11.29 -7.68
C ALA A 168 -14.97 -12.00 -6.40
N ARG A 169 -15.06 -13.33 -6.47
CA ARG A 169 -15.34 -14.22 -5.35
C ARG A 169 -14.16 -15.13 -5.14
N ILE A 170 -13.60 -15.14 -3.94
CA ILE A 170 -12.58 -16.10 -3.52
C ILE A 170 -13.25 -17.09 -2.57
N ARG A 171 -13.12 -18.38 -2.87
CA ARG A 171 -13.71 -19.48 -2.12
C ARG A 171 -12.67 -20.54 -1.79
N GLY A 172 -12.93 -21.31 -0.75
CA GLY A 172 -12.10 -22.45 -0.38
C GLY A 172 -12.39 -22.93 1.04
N ASP A 173 -12.14 -24.20 1.28
CA ASP A 173 -12.31 -24.83 2.59
C ASP A 173 -11.10 -25.70 2.89
N ILE A 174 -10.56 -25.58 4.10
CA ILE A 174 -9.43 -26.38 4.55
C ILE A 174 -9.58 -26.78 6.02
N VAL A 175 -9.13 -28.00 6.32
CA VAL A 175 -8.83 -28.40 7.70
C VAL A 175 -7.31 -28.39 7.87
N TYR A 176 -6.80 -27.52 8.73
CA TYR A 176 -5.37 -27.36 9.00
C TYR A 176 -5.13 -27.37 10.51
N GLU A 177 -4.30 -28.29 11.00
CA GLU A 177 -3.96 -28.43 12.43
C GLU A 177 -5.21 -28.51 13.34
N GLY A 178 -6.25 -29.22 12.89
CA GLY A 178 -7.50 -29.37 13.63
C GLY A 178 -8.43 -28.13 13.59
N ARG A 179 -8.08 -27.10 12.80
CA ARG A 179 -8.92 -25.92 12.56
C ARG A 179 -9.63 -26.03 11.23
N SER A 180 -10.93 -25.74 11.21
CA SER A 180 -11.72 -25.65 9.98
C SER A 180 -11.82 -24.19 9.54
N LEU A 181 -11.25 -23.89 8.38
CA LEU A 181 -11.21 -22.54 7.82
C LEU A 181 -11.99 -22.51 6.51
N THR A 182 -12.93 -21.58 6.41
CA THR A 182 -13.70 -21.31 5.20
C THR A 182 -13.33 -19.93 4.67
N PHE A 183 -13.10 -19.82 3.37
CA PHE A 183 -12.85 -18.56 2.68
C PHE A 183 -14.12 -18.15 1.95
N ALA A 184 -14.73 -17.06 2.38
CA ALA A 184 -15.96 -16.53 1.82
C ALA A 184 -15.80 -15.04 1.48
N ILE A 185 -14.78 -14.72 0.68
CA ILE A 185 -14.44 -13.34 0.32
C ILE A 185 -15.17 -12.94 -0.95
N ASP A 186 -15.98 -11.89 -0.90
CA ASP A 186 -16.79 -11.40 -2.03
C ASP A 186 -16.51 -9.90 -2.24
N ALA A 187 -15.69 -9.60 -3.23
CA ALA A 187 -15.36 -8.24 -3.65
C ALA A 187 -16.39 -7.78 -4.69
N LYS A 188 -17.18 -6.77 -4.34
CA LYS A 188 -18.21 -6.21 -5.25
C LYS A 188 -17.66 -5.25 -6.28
N GLU A 189 -16.47 -4.74 -6.06
CA GLU A 189 -15.77 -3.76 -6.88
C GLU A 189 -14.27 -4.02 -6.87
N ALA A 190 -13.55 -3.38 -7.79
CA ALA A 190 -12.10 -3.35 -7.76
C ALA A 190 -11.61 -2.48 -6.60
N GLY A 191 -10.54 -2.89 -5.93
CA GLY A 191 -9.88 -2.10 -4.90
C GLY A 191 -9.39 -2.92 -3.72
N PHE A 192 -9.07 -2.20 -2.65
CA PHE A 192 -8.65 -2.79 -1.38
C PHE A 192 -9.86 -3.14 -0.52
N LEU A 193 -9.87 -4.34 0.04
CA LEU A 193 -10.86 -4.84 0.97
C LEU A 193 -10.19 -5.33 2.25
N TRP A 194 -10.87 -5.10 3.38
CA TRP A 194 -10.52 -5.69 4.65
C TRP A 194 -11.20 -7.04 4.78
N VAL A 195 -10.41 -8.06 5.13
CA VAL A 195 -10.88 -9.43 5.34
C VAL A 195 -10.59 -9.82 6.78
N ARG A 196 -11.62 -10.19 7.53
CA ARG A 196 -11.46 -10.69 8.90
C ARG A 196 -10.82 -12.07 8.89
N GLN A 197 -9.90 -12.29 9.82
CA GLN A 197 -9.24 -13.57 10.04
C GLN A 197 -9.81 -14.24 11.30
N PRO A 198 -10.32 -15.47 11.22
CA PRO A 198 -10.77 -16.19 12.41
C PRO A 198 -9.59 -16.56 13.31
N ALA A 199 -9.75 -16.41 14.63
CA ALA A 199 -8.69 -16.76 15.59
C ALA A 199 -8.41 -18.28 15.66
N GLN A 200 -9.42 -19.10 15.38
CA GLN A 200 -9.33 -20.56 15.38
C GLN A 200 -9.99 -21.11 14.12
N SER A 201 -11.10 -21.85 14.25
CA SER A 201 -11.97 -22.21 13.14
C SER A 201 -12.90 -21.04 12.82
N GLY A 202 -13.32 -20.93 11.56
CA GLY A 202 -14.28 -19.93 11.14
C GLY A 202 -14.07 -19.46 9.72
N THR A 203 -14.61 -18.28 9.41
CA THR A 203 -14.72 -17.78 8.05
C THR A 203 -13.86 -16.54 7.85
N TYR A 204 -13.06 -16.54 6.78
CA TYR A 204 -12.47 -15.33 6.21
C TYR A 204 -13.53 -14.63 5.37
N GLU A 205 -13.97 -13.46 5.81
CA GLU A 205 -15.02 -12.70 5.13
C GLU A 205 -14.70 -11.20 5.07
N PRO A 206 -15.21 -10.49 4.05
CA PRO A 206 -15.01 -9.06 3.93
C PRO A 206 -15.70 -8.33 5.08
N VAL A 207 -15.06 -7.29 5.59
CA VAL A 207 -15.61 -6.40 6.61
C VAL A 207 -15.48 -4.95 6.16
N PRO A 208 -16.34 -4.04 6.67
CA PRO A 208 -16.13 -2.60 6.48
C PRO A 208 -14.76 -2.17 6.99
N ARG A 209 -14.27 -1.03 6.49
CA ARG A 209 -13.05 -0.41 7.00
C ARG A 209 -13.19 -0.16 8.52
N PRO A 210 -12.27 -0.67 9.35
CA PRO A 210 -12.31 -0.41 10.78
C PRO A 210 -12.09 1.06 11.10
N ALA A 211 -12.79 1.57 12.11
CA ALA A 211 -12.58 2.93 12.61
C ALA A 211 -11.26 3.06 13.39
N ASN A 212 -10.89 2.01 14.15
CA ASN A 212 -9.70 2.00 15.00
C ASN A 212 -8.74 0.91 14.56
N LEU A 213 -7.96 1.20 13.53
CA LEU A 213 -7.01 0.26 12.94
C LEU A 213 -5.59 0.53 13.44
N VAL A 214 -4.96 -0.49 14.02
CA VAL A 214 -3.52 -0.47 14.35
C VAL A 214 -2.78 -1.57 13.59
N LEU A 215 -1.47 -1.39 13.41
CA LEU A 215 -0.57 -2.45 13.00
C LEU A 215 0.06 -3.07 14.26
N ALA A 216 -0.47 -4.21 14.70
CA ALA A 216 -0.01 -4.90 15.89
C ALA A 216 1.20 -5.80 15.57
N VAL A 217 2.20 -5.79 16.44
CA VAL A 217 3.38 -6.67 16.38
C VAL A 217 3.34 -7.65 17.54
N PHE A 218 3.10 -8.92 17.23
CA PHE A 218 3.06 -10.04 18.16
C PHE A 218 4.43 -10.70 18.34
N PRO A 219 4.67 -11.49 19.40
CA PRO A 219 5.86 -12.31 19.50
C PRO A 219 5.99 -13.22 18.27
N GLY A 220 7.22 -13.40 17.76
CA GLY A 220 7.50 -14.47 16.81
C GLY A 220 7.45 -15.84 17.50
N GLU A 221 7.19 -16.88 16.72
CA GLU A 221 7.37 -18.28 17.14
C GLU A 221 8.85 -18.63 17.31
#